data_AF-A0A6D0Y833-F1
#
_entry.id   AF-A0A6D0Y833-F1
#
_cell.length_a   1.000
_cell.length_b   1.000
_cell.length_c   1.000
_cell.angle_alpha   90.00
_cell.angle_beta   90.00
_cell.angle_gamma   90.00
#
_symmetry.space_group_name_H-M   'P 1'
#
loop_
_entity.id
_entity.type
_entity.pdbx_description
1 polymer ?
#
loop_
_entity_poly.entity_id
_entity_poly.type
_entity_poly.pdbx_seq_one_letter_code
_entity_poly.pdbx_strand_id
1 'polypeptide(L)'
;MPELNDSISATPKASMKNKSWFRMQAGVPGDADIYIYDEIGFWGVTAKQFVSELNALGDITHINLHINSPGGDVFEGIAIFNALKNQGATITVYVDGVAASMASVIAMAG
;
A
#
# COMPACT_ATOMS: atom_id res chain seq x y z
N MET A 1 6.69 55.08 -17.41
CA MET A 1 7.26 53.80 -16.92
C MET A 1 6.10 52.95 -16.42
N PRO A 2 5.72 51.87 -17.09
CA PRO A 2 4.74 50.93 -16.54
C PRO A 2 5.46 49.87 -15.70
N GLU A 3 4.94 49.62 -14.50
CA GLU A 3 5.45 48.55 -13.62
C GLU A 3 5.06 47.18 -14.17
N LEU A 4 6.05 46.29 -14.27
CA LEU A 4 5.88 44.88 -14.58
C LEU A 4 5.28 44.17 -13.36
N ASN A 5 4.03 43.76 -13.50
CA ASN A 5 3.37 42.85 -12.58
C ASN A 5 3.98 41.45 -12.74
N ASP A 6 4.96 41.10 -11.90
CA ASP A 6 5.47 39.74 -11.77
C ASP A 6 4.42 38.86 -11.06
N SER A 7 3.37 38.51 -11.81
CA SER A 7 2.55 37.34 -11.47
C SER A 7 3.40 36.09 -11.71
N ILE A 8 4.19 35.73 -10.70
CA ILE A 8 4.88 34.44 -10.61
C ILE A 8 3.79 33.36 -10.75
N SER A 9 3.81 32.68 -11.88
CA SER A 9 3.03 31.48 -12.15
C SER A 9 3.36 30.45 -11.07
N ALA A 10 2.52 30.36 -10.04
CA ALA A 10 2.56 29.28 -9.08
C ALA A 10 2.13 28.00 -9.81
N THR A 11 3.09 27.32 -10.44
CA THR A 11 2.92 25.93 -10.83
C THR A 11 2.51 25.18 -9.56
N PRO A 12 1.35 24.49 -9.52
CA PRO A 12 0.95 23.76 -8.33
C PRO A 12 1.99 22.68 -8.08
N LYS A 13 2.83 22.84 -7.05
CA LYS A 13 3.60 21.73 -6.49
C LYS A 13 2.56 20.73 -6.00
N ALA A 14 2.43 19.60 -6.71
CA ALA A 14 1.56 18.51 -6.31
C ALA A 14 1.81 18.22 -4.82
N SER A 15 0.77 18.40 -4.01
CA SER A 15 0.84 18.12 -2.57
C SER A 15 1.14 16.63 -2.38
N MET A 16 2.23 16.29 -1.69
CA MET A 16 2.59 14.89 -1.35
C MET A 16 1.59 14.20 -0.40
N LYS A 17 0.50 14.86 0.00
CA LYS A 17 -0.39 14.39 1.08
C LYS A 17 -1.12 13.07 0.83
N ASN A 18 -1.19 12.55 -0.40
CA ASN A 18 -2.04 11.40 -0.74
C ASN A 18 -1.33 10.27 -1.51
N LYS A 19 0.01 10.19 -1.52
CA LYS A 19 0.69 9.06 -2.17
C LYS A 19 0.90 7.93 -1.16
N SER A 20 0.37 6.75 -1.50
CA SER A 20 0.58 5.51 -0.75
C SER A 20 0.98 4.41 -1.71
N TRP A 21 1.86 3.52 -1.24
CA TRP A 21 2.24 2.29 -1.94
C TRP A 21 1.23 1.16 -1.71
N PHE A 22 0.19 1.41 -0.90
CA PHE A 22 -0.91 0.47 -0.75
C PHE A 22 -2.26 1.15 -0.74
N ARG A 23 -3.28 0.34 -1.05
CA ARG A 23 -4.69 0.69 -0.87
C ARG A 23 -5.48 -0.56 -0.48
N MET A 24 -6.56 -0.38 0.26
CA MET A 24 -7.46 -1.45 0.66
C MET A 24 -8.89 -1.08 0.29
N GLN A 25 -9.69 -2.08 -0.09
CA GLN A 25 -11.10 -1.91 -0.43
C GLN A 25 -11.88 -3.11 0.10
N ALA A 26 -12.95 -2.84 0.85
CA ALA A 26 -13.91 -3.88 1.20
C ALA A 26 -14.69 -4.32 -0.05
N GLY A 27 -14.82 -5.63 -0.23
CA GLY A 27 -15.56 -6.24 -1.33
C GLY A 27 -16.99 -6.60 -0.92
N VAL A 28 -17.40 -7.82 -1.27
CA VAL A 28 -18.63 -8.42 -0.71
C VAL A 28 -18.43 -8.70 0.79
N PRO A 29 -19.50 -8.89 1.59
CA PRO A 29 -19.35 -9.16 3.02
C PRO A 29 -18.40 -10.34 3.29
N GLY A 30 -17.34 -10.08 4.07
CA GLY A 30 -16.30 -11.07 4.39
C GLY A 30 -15.06 -11.02 3.49
N ASP A 31 -15.08 -10.25 2.41
CA ASP A 31 -13.97 -10.17 1.45
C ASP A 31 -13.34 -8.76 1.42
N ALA A 32 -12.03 -8.71 1.18
CA ALA A 32 -11.33 -7.46 0.94
C ALA A 32 -10.25 -7.61 -0.14
N ASP A 33 -10.09 -6.55 -0.93
CA ASP A 33 -9.00 -6.41 -1.89
C ASP A 33 -7.92 -5.50 -1.30
N ILE A 34 -6.68 -5.98 -1.30
CA ILE A 34 -5.51 -5.24 -0.83
C ILE A 34 -4.51 -5.16 -1.98
N TYR A 35 -3.98 -3.97 -2.24
CA TYR A 35 -3.03 -3.72 -3.30
C TYR A 35 -1.72 -3.20 -2.72
N ILE A 36 -0.59 -3.81 -3.05
CA ILE A 36 0.78 -3.36 -2.70
C ILE A 36 1.52 -3.03 -3.99
N TYR A 37 1.48 -1.76 -4.35
CA TYR A 37 1.93 -1.21 -5.62
C TYR A 37 2.97 -0.13 -5.36
N ASP A 38 4.10 -0.18 -6.04
CA ASP A 38 5.31 0.62 -5.77
C ASP A 38 6.12 0.17 -4.53
N GLU A 39 7.10 0.98 -4.14
CA GLU A 39 8.13 0.65 -3.16
C GLU A 39 7.60 0.69 -1.71
N ILE A 40 7.73 -0.43 -1.00
CA ILE A 40 7.28 -0.59 0.39
C ILE A 40 8.11 0.30 1.31
N GLY A 41 7.44 1.11 2.12
CA GLY A 41 8.07 2.06 3.05
C GLY A 41 8.35 3.44 2.45
N PHE A 42 8.00 3.66 1.18
CA PHE A 42 8.21 4.96 0.53
C PHE A 42 7.12 5.98 0.89
N TRP A 43 7.37 7.27 0.57
CA TRP A 43 6.47 8.40 0.87
C TRP A 43 6.11 8.62 2.36
N GLY A 44 6.86 8.02 3.29
CA GLY A 44 6.56 8.10 4.72
C GLY A 44 5.36 7.25 5.15
N VAL A 45 4.89 6.37 4.27
CA VAL A 45 3.82 5.42 4.55
C VAL A 45 4.42 4.16 5.15
N THR A 46 4.01 3.83 6.38
CA THR A 46 4.61 2.74 7.18
C THR A 46 3.70 1.51 7.25
N ALA A 47 4.27 0.35 7.57
CA ALA A 47 3.54 -0.87 7.89
C ALA A 47 2.58 -0.66 9.06
N LYS A 48 2.88 0.24 10.01
CA LYS A 48 1.92 0.58 11.07
C LYS A 48 0.61 1.15 10.50
N GLN A 49 0.70 1.97 9.45
CA GLN A 49 -0.49 2.48 8.75
C GLN A 49 -1.22 1.34 8.03
N PHE A 50 -0.47 0.49 7.31
CA PHE A 50 -1.03 -0.71 6.65
C PHE A 50 -1.78 -1.60 7.64
N VAL A 51 -1.19 -1.93 8.79
CA VAL A 51 -1.80 -2.79 9.81
C VAL A 51 -3.03 -2.12 10.44
N SER A 52 -2.99 -0.80 10.63
CA SER A 52 -4.15 -0.06 11.13
C SER A 52 -5.32 -0.15 10.15
N GLU A 53 -5.07 -0.01 8.85
CA GLU A 53 -6.10 -0.13 7.82
C GLU A 53 -6.60 -1.57 7.65
N LEU A 54 -5.70 -2.56 7.71
CA LEU A 54 -6.05 -3.99 7.69
C LEU A 54 -7.03 -4.34 8.82
N ASN A 55 -6.74 -3.88 10.04
CA ASN A 55 -7.61 -4.11 11.18
C ASN A 55 -8.95 -3.37 11.09
N ALA A 56 -8.97 -2.21 10.41
CA ALA A 56 -10.18 -1.42 10.23
C ALA A 56 -11.18 -2.05 9.24
N LEU A 57 -10.76 -3.05 8.45
CA LEU A 57 -11.66 -3.84 7.60
C LEU A 57 -12.62 -4.73 8.41
N GLY A 58 -12.32 -4.98 9.69
CA GLY A 58 -13.16 -5.79 10.57
C GLY A 58 -13.08 -7.28 10.28
N ASP A 59 -14.23 -7.96 10.39
CA ASP A 59 -14.33 -9.41 10.22
C ASP A 59 -14.27 -9.80 8.73
N ILE A 60 -13.05 -9.92 8.21
CA ILE A 60 -12.76 -10.45 6.88
C ILE A 60 -12.32 -11.92 6.98
N THR A 61 -12.87 -12.73 6.08
CA THR A 61 -12.58 -14.17 5.94
C THR A 61 -11.76 -14.47 4.69
N HIS A 62 -11.76 -13.56 3.71
CA HIS A 62 -10.97 -13.67 2.48
C HIS A 62 -10.27 -12.36 2.14
N ILE A 63 -9.02 -12.45 1.67
CA ILE A 63 -8.24 -11.33 1.17
C ILE A 63 -7.73 -11.67 -0.23
N ASN A 64 -8.01 -10.81 -1.20
CA ASN A 64 -7.31 -10.81 -2.49
C ASN A 64 -6.13 -9.84 -2.41
N LEU A 65 -4.92 -10.36 -2.31
CA LEU A 65 -3.70 -9.58 -2.21
C LEU A 65 -3.06 -9.42 -3.59
N HIS A 66 -3.19 -8.23 -4.14
CA HIS A 66 -2.63 -7.81 -5.43
C HIS A 66 -1.26 -7.16 -5.25
N ILE A 67 -0.25 -7.65 -5.97
CA ILE A 67 1.14 -7.19 -5.84
C ILE A 67 1.70 -6.79 -7.19
N ASN A 68 2.17 -5.54 -7.25
CA ASN A 68 3.03 -5.02 -8.31
C ASN A 68 4.09 -4.10 -7.68
N SER A 69 5.06 -4.70 -7.03
CA SER A 69 6.05 -4.00 -6.21
C SER A 69 7.46 -4.54 -6.44
N PRO A 70 8.47 -3.67 -6.58
CA PRO A 70 9.88 -4.06 -6.61
C PRO A 70 10.42 -4.51 -5.24
N GLY A 71 9.61 -4.44 -4.18
CA GLY A 71 10.02 -4.62 -2.80
C GLY A 71 10.15 -3.28 -2.08
N GLY A 72 11.09 -3.20 -1.14
CA GLY A 72 11.33 -1.98 -0.36
C GLY A 72 11.97 -2.31 0.99
N ASP A 73 11.57 -1.56 2.01
CA ASP A 73 12.12 -1.71 3.36
C ASP A 73 11.84 -3.12 3.95
N VAL A 74 12.90 -3.73 4.50
CA VAL A 74 12.87 -5.09 5.06
C VAL A 74 12.03 -5.17 6.33
N PHE A 75 12.13 -4.18 7.22
CA PHE A 75 11.40 -4.19 8.48
C PHE A 75 9.91 -3.94 8.26
N GLU A 76 9.57 -2.98 7.39
CA GLU A 76 8.19 -2.72 6.98
C GLU A 76 7.60 -3.97 6.31
N GLY A 77 8.35 -4.61 5.40
CA GLY A 77 7.89 -5.81 4.71
C GLY A 77 7.66 -7.01 5.65
N ILE A 78 8.55 -7.24 6.61
CA ILE A 78 8.38 -8.31 7.63
C ILE A 78 7.15 -8.02 8.51
N ALA A 79 6.93 -6.77 8.91
CA ALA A 79 5.77 -6.38 9.70
C ALA A 79 4.46 -6.65 8.95
N ILE A 80 4.40 -6.30 7.66
CA ILE A 80 3.24 -6.56 6.78
C ILE A 80 3.00 -8.06 6.63
N PHE A 81 4.05 -8.84 6.32
CA PHE A 81 3.96 -10.29 6.19
C PHE A 81 3.37 -10.93 7.46
N ASN A 82 3.90 -10.58 8.63
CA ASN A 82 3.42 -11.12 9.90
C ASN A 82 1.99 -10.71 10.19
N ALA A 83 1.60 -9.47 9.88
CA ALA A 83 0.23 -9.00 10.09
C ALA A 83 -0.78 -9.76 9.21
N LEU A 84 -0.46 -9.94 7.93
CA LEU A 84 -1.27 -10.72 7.01
C LEU A 84 -1.38 -12.18 7.49
N LYS A 85 -0.26 -12.80 7.87
CA LYS A 85 -0.25 -14.21 8.33
C LYS A 85 -1.07 -14.44 9.59
N ASN A 86 -1.14 -13.43 10.46
CA ASN A 86 -1.87 -13.50 11.73
C ASN A 86 -3.33 -13.03 11.65
N GLN A 87 -3.78 -12.48 10.52
CA GLN A 87 -5.15 -11.97 10.40
C GLN A 87 -6.17 -13.11 10.56
N GLY A 88 -5.91 -14.29 9.97
CA GLY A 88 -6.79 -15.47 10.04
C GLY A 88 -7.66 -15.73 8.79
N ALA A 89 -7.71 -14.80 7.85
CA ALA A 89 -8.39 -14.90 6.57
C ALA A 89 -7.61 -15.79 5.62
N THR A 90 -8.33 -16.40 4.69
CA THR A 90 -7.70 -17.03 3.53
C THR A 90 -7.19 -15.92 2.60
N ILE A 91 -5.90 -15.94 2.29
CA ILE A 91 -5.29 -14.93 1.42
C ILE A 91 -5.01 -15.57 0.05
N THR A 92 -5.60 -15.00 -1.00
CA THR A 92 -5.28 -15.35 -2.38
C THR A 92 -4.36 -14.27 -2.95
N VAL A 93 -3.18 -14.66 -3.43
CA VAL A 93 -2.18 -13.72 -3.93
C VAL A 93 -2.18 -13.66 -5.46
N TYR A 94 -2.24 -12.44 -5.98
CA TYR A 94 -2.17 -12.12 -7.40
C TYR A 94 -0.94 -11.26 -7.65
N VAL A 95 0.03 -11.81 -8.38
CA VAL A 95 1.18 -11.02 -8.85
C VAL A 95 0.79 -10.40 -10.18
N ASP A 96 0.27 -9.18 -10.14
CA ASP A 96 -0.27 -8.46 -11.30
C ASP A 96 0.84 -7.97 -12.25
N GLY A 97 2.05 -7.77 -11.72
CA GLY A 97 3.23 -7.40 -12.51
C GLY A 97 4.49 -8.06 -11.97
N VAL A 98 5.02 -7.51 -10.87
CA VAL A 98 6.20 -8.08 -10.20
C VAL A 98 5.99 -8.13 -8.68
N ALA A 99 6.50 -9.19 -8.06
CA ALA A 99 6.69 -9.26 -6.61
C ALA A 99 8.16 -9.58 -6.36
N ALA A 100 9.01 -8.56 -6.27
CA ALA A 100 10.45 -8.71 -6.10
C ALA A 100 10.90 -8.38 -4.67
N SER A 101 12.02 -8.96 -4.23
CA SER A 101 12.62 -8.68 -2.92
C SER A 101 11.60 -8.91 -1.79
N MET A 102 11.38 -7.91 -0.91
CA MET A 102 10.40 -8.01 0.18
C MET A 102 8.96 -8.21 -0.27
N ALA A 103 8.60 -7.77 -1.49
CA ALA A 103 7.28 -8.08 -2.03
C ALA A 103 7.12 -9.59 -2.30
N SER A 104 8.20 -10.31 -2.65
CA SER A 104 8.17 -11.77 -2.77
C SER A 104 7.92 -12.43 -1.42
N VAL A 105 8.49 -11.90 -0.33
CA VAL A 105 8.26 -12.42 1.02
C VAL A 105 6.80 -12.20 1.43
N ILE A 106 6.26 -11.01 1.20
CA ILE A 106 4.85 -10.71 1.48
C ILE A 106 3.92 -11.61 0.65
N ALA A 107 4.26 -11.89 -0.61
CA ALA A 107 3.50 -12.82 -1.45
C ALA A 107 3.40 -14.24 -0.86
N MET A 108 4.35 -14.65 -0.02
CA MET A 108 4.32 -15.96 0.66
C MET A 108 3.38 -15.98 1.88
N ALA A 109 2.67 -14.89 2.18
CA ALA A 109 1.70 -14.85 3.29
C ALA A 109 0.44 -15.68 2.99
N GLY A 110 0.04 -15.75 1.71
CA GLY A 110 -1.04 -16.61 1.22
C GLY A 110 -0.65 -18.07 1.03
#